data_AF-A0A518H430-F1
#
_entry.id   AF-A0A518H430-F1
#
_cell.length_a   1.000
_cell.length_b   1.000
_cell.length_c   1.000
_cell.angle_alpha   90.00
_cell.angle_beta   90.00
_cell.angle_gamma   90.00
#
_symmetry.space_group_name_H-M   'P 1'
#
loop_
_entity.id
_entity.type
_entity.pdbx_description
1 polymer ?
#
loop_
_entity_poly.entity_id
_entity_poly.type
_entity_poly.pdbx_seq_one_letter_code
_entity_poly.pdbx_strand_id
1 'polypeptide(L)' 'MSDNAGLIVEPHGSLVLVLPVSDLGRVWLAKHYPEGDEHAYLGDALVVEHRYAADLAGGVTADGLLVS' A
#
# COMPACT_ATOMS: atom_id res chain seq x y z
N MET A 1 -17.42 -2.59 5.72
CA MET A 1 -16.54 -2.20 6.85
C MET A 1 -15.28 -1.58 6.26
N SER A 2 -15.39 -0.40 5.64
CA SER A 2 -14.29 0.18 4.86
C SER A 2 -14.10 1.69 5.05
N ASP A 3 -14.93 2.34 5.88
CA ASP A 3 -14.99 3.82 5.91
C ASP A 3 -13.77 4.51 6.56
N ASN A 4 -12.80 3.77 7.11
CA ASN A 4 -11.61 4.33 7.75
C ASN A 4 -10.27 3.81 7.19
N ALA A 5 -10.25 2.92 6.20
CA ALA A 5 -9.00 2.36 5.69
C ALA A 5 -8.23 3.37 4.82
N GLY A 6 -6.92 3.50 5.05
CA GLY A 6 -6.03 4.28 4.20
C GLY A 6 -5.58 3.49 2.97
N LEU A 7 -5.21 2.22 3.19
CA LEU A 7 -4.79 1.27 2.18
C LEU A 7 -5.50 -0.08 2.37
N ILE A 8 -5.66 -0.83 1.28
CA ILE A 8 -6.09 -2.25 1.29
C ILE A 8 -4.92 -3.12 0.79
N VAL A 9 -4.65 -4.23 1.46
CA VAL A 9 -3.62 -5.19 1.08
C VAL A 9 -4.27 -6.46 0.52
N GLU A 10 -4.20 -6.63 -0.80
CA GLU A 10 -4.82 -7.75 -1.51
C GLU A 10 -3.76 -8.77 -1.96
N PRO A 11 -3.74 -9.99 -1.41
CA PRO A 11 -2.82 -11.03 -1.85
C PRO A 11 -3.30 -11.69 -3.16
N HIS A 12 -2.39 -11.79 -4.14
CA HIS A 12 -2.62 -12.38 -5.46
C HIS A 12 -1.57 -13.46 -5.79
N GLY A 13 -1.38 -14.42 -4.88
CA GLY A 13 -0.40 -15.50 -5.04
C GLY A 13 0.99 -15.05 -4.61
N SER A 14 1.92 -14.89 -5.56
CA SER A 14 3.30 -14.45 -5.26
C SER A 14 3.44 -12.94 -5.08
N LEU A 15 2.44 -12.18 -5.52
CA LEU A 15 2.39 -10.72 -5.42
C LEU A 15 1.26 -10.28 -4.50
N VAL A 16 1.42 -9.09 -3.94
CA VAL A 16 0.45 -8.39 -3.12
C VAL A 16 0.21 -7.03 -3.77
N LEU A 17 -1.06 -6.65 -3.91
CA LEU A 17 -1.45 -5.32 -4.36
C LEU A 17 -1.79 -4.47 -3.15
N VAL A 18 -1.21 -3.28 -3.07
CA VAL A 18 -1.52 -2.30 -2.04
C VAL A 18 -2.30 -1.17 -2.68
N LEU A 19 -3.61 -1.14 -2.44
CA LEU A 19 -4.53 -0.19 -3.07
C LEU A 19 -4.76 1.03 -2.17
N PRO A 20 -4.49 2.25 -2.67
CA PRO A 20 -4.82 3.45 -1.93
C PRO A 20 -6.30 3.81 -2.10
N VAL A 21 -7.10 3.52 -1.06
CA VAL A 21 -8.55 3.77 -1.07
C VAL A 21 -8.95 5.11 -0.46
N SER A 22 -7.99 5.89 0.05
CA SER A 22 -8.18 7.25 0.53
C SER A 22 -7.10 8.20 0.02
N ASP A 23 -7.39 9.51 0.06
CA ASP A 23 -6.42 10.54 -0.33
C ASP A 23 -5.15 10.50 0.53
N LEU A 24 -5.31 10.23 1.83
CA LEU A 24 -4.16 10.05 2.73
C LEU A 24 -3.32 8.83 2.33
N GLY A 25 -3.96 7.73 1.92
CA GLY A 25 -3.27 6.55 1.39
C GLY A 25 -2.49 6.84 0.11
N ARG A 26 -3.09 7.61 -0.82
CA ARG A 26 -2.43 8.04 -2.07
C ARG A 26 -1.21 8.90 -1.77
N VAL A 27 -1.34 9.89 -0.88
CA VAL A 27 -0.24 10.77 -0.47
C VAL A 27 0.86 9.97 0.24
N TRP A 28 0.48 9.02 1.10
CA TRP A 28 1.44 8.17 1.80
C TRP A 28 2.24 7.31 0.84
N LEU A 29 1.59 6.67 -0.14
CA LEU A 29 2.27 5.90 -1.17
C LEU A 29 3.18 6.78 -2.03
N ALA A 30 2.69 7.91 -2.54
CA ALA A 30 3.51 8.81 -3.38
C ALA A 30 4.75 9.36 -2.65
N LYS A 31 4.68 9.50 -1.31
CA LYS A 31 5.81 9.94 -0.49
C LYS A 31 6.87 8.85 -0.28
N HIS A 32 6.45 7.60 -0.07
CA HIS A 32 7.35 6.50 0.31
C HIS A 32 7.75 5.62 -0.87
N TYR A 33 6.91 5.55 -1.88
CA TYR A 33 7.05 4.75 -3.11
C TYR A 33 6.69 5.64 -4.32
N PRO A 34 7.54 6.63 -4.66
CA PRO A 34 7.30 7.51 -5.80
C PRO A 34 7.47 6.76 -7.13
N GLU A 35 6.55 6.96 -8.08
CA GLU A 35 6.66 6.36 -9.43
C GLU A 35 8.04 6.62 -10.07
N GLY A 36 8.57 5.58 -10.74
CA GLY A 36 9.85 5.65 -11.46
C GLY A 36 11.08 5.20 -10.66
N ASP A 37 10.90 4.77 -9.41
CA ASP A 37 11.96 4.15 -8.59
C ASP A 37 11.95 2.60 -8.71
N GLU A 38 12.67 1.89 -7.83
CA GLU A 38 12.81 0.43 -7.83
C GLU A 38 11.55 -0.35 -7.37
N HIS A 39 10.36 0.11 -7.72
CA HIS A 39 9.08 -0.56 -7.45
C HIS A 39 8.10 -0.41 -8.62
N ALA A 40 7.10 -1.27 -8.67
CA ALA A 40 6.14 -1.31 -9.77
C ALA A 40 4.73 -0.94 -9.30
N TYR A 41 4.01 -0.23 -10.16
CA TYR A 41 2.59 0.04 -10.01
C TYR A 41 1.78 -0.70 -11.08
N LEU A 42 0.59 -1.17 -10.69
CA LEU A 42 -0.44 -1.67 -11.59
C LEU A 42 -1.68 -0.78 -11.44
N GLY A 43 -1.81 0.21 -12.33
CA GLY A 43 -2.74 1.32 -12.09
C GLY A 43 -2.32 2.06 -10.82
N ASP A 44 -3.27 2.30 -9.91
CA ASP A 44 -3.00 2.99 -8.63
C ASP A 44 -2.41 2.07 -7.55
N ALA A 45 -2.36 0.75 -7.80
CA ALA A 45 -1.92 -0.21 -6.80
C ALA A 45 -0.41 -0.41 -6.83
N LEU A 46 0.25 -0.27 -5.67
CA LEU A 46 1.65 -0.65 -5.52
C LEU A 46 1.75 -2.19 -5.53
N VAL A 47 2.62 -2.73 -6.38
CA VAL A 47 2.88 -4.17 -6.48
C VAL A 47 4.05 -4.53 -5.59
N VAL A 48 3.83 -5.45 -4.64
CA VAL A 48 4.78 -5.80 -3.60
C VAL A 48 4.96 -7.31 -3.51
N GLU A 49 6.17 -7.81 -3.28
CA GLU A 49 6.38 -9.21 -2.93
C GLU A 49 5.85 -9.50 -1.52
N HIS A 50 5.27 -10.70 -1.31
CA HIS A 50 4.65 -11.07 -0.05
C HIS A 50 5.57 -10.91 1.20
N ARG A 51 6.89 -11.06 1.03
CA ARG A 51 7.88 -10.88 2.11
C ARG A 51 7.97 -9.44 2.65
N TYR A 52 7.58 -8.45 1.86
CA TYR A 52 7.63 -7.03 2.23
C TYR A 52 6.28 -6.48 2.69
N ALA A 53 5.19 -7.23 2.51
CA ALA A 53 3.84 -6.77 2.83
C ALA A 53 3.65 -6.45 4.32
N ALA A 54 4.27 -7.23 5.22
CA ALA A 54 4.17 -7.01 6.66
C ALA A 54 4.91 -5.72 7.09
N ASP A 55 6.12 -5.48 6.56
CA ASP A 55 6.90 -4.29 6.86
C ASP A 55 6.20 -3.03 6.33
N LEU A 56 5.63 -3.09 5.12
CA LEU A 56 4.82 -2.00 4.57
C LEU A 56 3.61 -1.69 5.46
N ALA A 57 2.84 -2.70 5.85
CA ALA A 57 1.69 -2.51 6.73
C ALA A 57 2.11 -1.92 8.09
N GLY A 58 3.27 -2.35 8.62
CA GLY A 58 3.89 -1.76 9.81
C GLY A 58 4.19 -0.27 9.65
N GLY A 59 4.80 0.13 8.54
CA GLY A 59 5.09 1.55 8.25
C GLY A 59 3.82 2.40 8.14
N VAL A 60 2.81 1.90 7.43
CA VAL A 60 1.53 2.60 7.24
C VAL A 60 0.82 2.83 8.57
N THR A 61 0.78 1.80 9.42
CA THR A 61 0.13 1.88 10.74
C THR A 61 0.92 2.71 11.74
N ALA A 62 2.25 2.71 11.67
CA ALA A 62 3.11 3.58 12.48
C ALA A 62 2.88 5.07 12.17
N ASP A 63 2.57 5.39 10.90
CA ASP A 63 2.21 6.74 10.45
C ASP A 63 0.73 7.10 10.70
N GLY A 64 -0.03 6.23 11.36
CA GLY A 64 -1.40 6.49 11.81
C GLY A 64 -2.50 6.21 10.77
N LEU A 65 -2.17 5.59 9.64
CA LEU A 65 -3.15 5.13 8.67
C LEU A 65 -3.62 3.71 9.01
N LEU A 66 -4.85 3.38 8.66
CA LEU A 66 -5.37 2.02 8.78
C LEU A 66 -5.09 1.21 7.51
N VAL A 67 -4.76 -0.06 7.71
CA VAL A 67 -4.62 -1.06 6.65
C VAL A 67 -5.73 -2.10 6.82
N SER A 68 -6.38 -2.49 5.73
CA SER A 68 -7.37 -3.57 5.70
C SER A 68 -6.95 -4.72 4.81
#